data_AF-A0A0A8WRZ6-F1
#
_entry.id   AF-A0A0A8WRZ6-F1
#
_cell.length_a   1.000
_cell.length_b   1.000
_cell.length_c   1.000
_cell.angle_alpha   90.00
_cell.angle_beta   90.00
_cell.angle_gamma   90.00
#
_symmetry.space_group_name_H-M   'P 1'
#
loop_
_entity.id
_entity.type
_entity.pdbx_description
1 polymer ?
#
loop_
_entity_poly.entity_id
_entity_poly.type
_entity_poly.pdbx_seq_one_letter_code
_entity_poly.pdbx_strand_id
1 'polypeptide(L)' 'MKNHVTVEEWVKRFRDIGLNDDAMQKWHRLFEQENPNGHQSFLEWLGLPEEKVTAIRAKYA' A
#
# COMPACT_ATOMS: atom_id res chain seq x y z
N MET A 1 16.55 7.12 5.47
CA MET A 1 15.72 6.79 6.64
C MET A 1 15.44 5.29 6.60
N LYS A 2 15.51 4.58 7.73
CA LYS A 2 15.28 3.13 7.77
C LYS A 2 13.77 2.88 7.62
N ASN A 3 13.35 2.19 6.58
CA ASN A 3 11.97 1.70 6.46
C ASN A 3 11.69 0.79 7.67
N HIS A 4 10.58 1.02 8.37
CA HIS A 4 10.24 0.24 9.56
C HIS A 4 9.80 -1.20 9.22
N VAL A 5 9.31 -1.42 7.99
CA VAL A 5 8.86 -2.70 7.42
C VAL A 5 9.04 -2.61 5.89
N THR A 6 9.48 -3.67 5.21
CA THR A 6 9.50 -3.70 3.73
C THR A 6 8.11 -3.94 3.15
N VAL A 7 7.90 -3.63 1.86
CA VAL A 7 6.64 -3.96 1.18
C VAL A 7 6.36 -5.46 1.24
N GLU A 8 7.38 -6.32 1.11
CA GLU A 8 7.17 -7.78 1.18
C GLU A 8 6.74 -8.21 2.58
N GLU A 9 7.37 -7.67 3.63
CA GLU A 9 6.98 -7.95 5.01
C GLU A 9 5.56 -7.46 5.32
N TRP A 10 5.17 -6.32 4.77
CA TRP A 10 3.80 -5.80 4.91
C TRP A 10 2.78 -6.71 4.21
N VAL A 11 3.03 -7.07 2.95
CA VAL A 11 2.18 -7.99 2.19
C VAL A 11 2.10 -9.34 2.88
N LYS A 12 3.20 -9.85 3.45
CA LYS A 12 3.20 -11.11 4.20
C LYS A 12 2.23 -11.05 5.39
N ARG A 13 2.21 -9.95 6.16
CA ARG A 13 1.28 -9.79 7.29
C ARG A 13 -0.19 -9.87 6.85
N PHE A 14 -0.53 -9.27 5.71
CA PHE A 14 -1.86 -9.39 5.12
C PHE A 14 -2.20 -10.84 4.74
N ARG A 15 -1.26 -11.56 4.14
CA ARG A 15 -1.44 -12.99 3.84
C ARG A 15 -1.61 -13.84 5.10
N ASP A 16 -0.82 -13.58 6.14
CA ASP A 16 -0.84 -14.33 7.39
C ASP A 16 -2.21 -14.25 8.10
N ILE A 17 -2.98 -13.17 7.90
CA ILE A 17 -4.36 -13.02 8.40
C ILE A 17 -5.44 -13.46 7.39
N GLY A 18 -5.06 -14.02 6.24
CA GLY A 18 -5.98 -14.55 5.24
C GLY A 18 -6.45 -13.55 4.18
N LEU A 19 -5.83 -12.38 4.06
CA LEU A 19 -6.17 -11.40 3.03
C LEU A 19 -5.56 -11.84 1.69
N ASN A 20 -6.40 -12.19 0.71
CA ASN A 20 -5.94 -12.59 -0.62
C ASN A 20 -5.68 -11.37 -1.52
N ASP A 21 -5.22 -11.60 -2.76
CA ASP A 21 -4.91 -10.52 -3.71
C ASP A 21 -6.11 -9.63 -4.00
N ASP A 22 -7.27 -10.22 -4.26
CA ASP A 22 -8.49 -9.48 -4.56
C ASP A 22 -8.90 -8.58 -3.38
N ALA A 23 -8.78 -9.08 -2.16
CA ALA A 23 -9.06 -8.33 -0.96
C ALA A 23 -8.04 -7.19 -0.73
N MET A 24 -6.75 -7.42 -0.99
CA MET A 24 -5.73 -6.37 -0.94
C MET A 24 -5.97 -5.28 -2.00
N GLN A 25 -6.38 -5.66 -3.21
CA GLN A 25 -6.74 -4.68 -4.24
C GLN A 25 -7.97 -3.86 -3.84
N LYS A 26 -8.99 -4.49 -3.25
CA LYS A 26 -10.16 -3.78 -2.71
C LYS A 26 -9.76 -2.82 -1.60
N TRP A 27 -8.86 -3.24 -0.71
CA TRP A 27 -8.32 -2.40 0.35
C TRP A 27 -7.59 -1.16 -0.21
N HIS A 28 -6.73 -1.33 -1.22
CA HIS A 28 -6.05 -0.19 -1.85
C HIS A 28 -7.03 0.82 -2.46
N ARG A 29 -8.06 0.34 -3.18
CA ARG A 29 -9.09 1.20 -3.76
C ARG A 29 -9.86 1.96 -2.70
N LEU A 30 -10.30 1.26 -1.66
CA LEU A 30 -11.03 1.88 -0.55
C LEU A 30 -10.17 2.93 0.15
N PHE A 31 -8.90 2.62 0.42
CA PHE A 31 -7.99 3.53 1.11
C PHE A 31 -7.67 4.77 0.26
N GLU A 32 -7.43 4.61 -1.04
CA GLU A 32 -7.22 5.75 -1.96
C GLU A 32 -8.47 6.64 -2.05
N GLN A 33 -9.66 6.05 -2.10
CA GLN A 33 -10.92 6.80 -2.20
C GLN A 33 -11.28 7.53 -0.91
N GLU A 34 -11.13 6.89 0.24
CA GLU A 34 -11.52 7.46 1.53
C GLU A 34 -10.44 8.39 2.11
N ASN A 35 -9.17 8.15 1.82
CA ASN A 35 -8.05 8.93 2.36
C ASN A 35 -6.81 8.93 1.43
N PRO A 36 -6.86 9.65 0.29
CA PRO A 36 -5.77 9.65 -0.70
C PRO A 36 -4.45 10.18 -0.14
N ASN A 37 -4.50 11.20 0.73
CA ASN A 37 -3.31 11.74 1.37
C ASN A 37 -2.70 10.73 2.36
N GLY A 38 -3.52 10.02 3.12
CA GLY A 38 -3.08 8.97 4.02
C GLY A 38 -2.49 7.77 3.28
N HIS A 39 -3.08 7.37 2.16
CA HIS A 39 -2.54 6.32 1.31
C HIS A 39 -1.16 6.71 0.74
N GLN A 40 -0.99 7.96 0.28
CA GLN A 40 0.32 8.46 -0.15
C GLN A 40 1.36 8.42 0.99
N SER A 41 1.07 9.01 2.15
CA SER A 41 2.00 9.01 3.28
C SER A 41 2.34 7.60 3.75
N PHE A 42 1.40 6.66 3.65
CA PHE A 42 1.65 5.26 3.99
C PHE A 42 2.63 4.58 3.03
N LEU A 43 2.47 4.79 1.72
CA LEU A 43 3.38 4.24 0.71
C LEU A 43 4.80 4.84 0.82
N GLU A 44 4.89 6.14 1.10
CA GLU A 44 6.16 6.82 1.40
C GLU A 44 6.80 6.30 2.68
N TRP A 45 6.00 5.99 3.71
CA TRP A 45 6.46 5.38 4.96
C TRP A 45 7.00 3.95 4.77
N LEU A 46 6.46 3.19 3.82
CA LEU A 46 7.04 1.91 3.36
C LEU A 46 8.35 2.11 2.57
N GLY A 47 8.74 3.36 2.32
CA GLY A 47 9.95 3.77 1.61
C GLY A 47 9.89 3.53 0.11
N LEU A 48 8.69 3.57 -0.46
CA LEU A 48 8.53 3.55 -1.91
C LEU A 48 8.97 4.91 -2.49
N PRO A 49 9.75 4.92 -3.59
CA PRO A 49 10.07 6.16 -4.28
C PRO A 49 8.82 6.73 -4.96
N GLU A 50 8.82 8.04 -5.20
CA GLU A 50 7.68 8.78 -5.77
C GLU A 50 7.09 8.11 -7.01
N GLU A 51 7.93 7.70 -7.97
CA GLU A 51 7.50 6.99 -9.19
C GLU A 51 6.66 5.75 -8.89
N LYS A 52 7.04 4.97 -7.86
CA LYS A 52 6.31 3.77 -7.45
C LYS A 52 5.01 4.13 -6.72
N VAL A 53 5.01 5.18 -5.91
CA VAL A 53 3.80 5.69 -5.25
C VAL A 53 2.77 6.10 -6.30
N THR A 54 3.17 6.90 -7.30
CA THR A 54 2.30 7.32 -8.40
C THR A 54 1.74 6.11 -9.16
N ALA A 55 2.59 5.13 -9.51
CA ALA A 55 2.15 3.95 -10.23
C ALA A 55 1.13 3.10 -9.43
N ILE A 56 1.33 2.95 -8.12
CA ILE A 56 0.42 2.20 -7.24
C ILE A 56 -0.92 2.93 -7.10
N ARG A 57 -0.89 4.25 -6.86
CA ARG A 57 -2.11 5.06 -6.72
C ARG A 57 -2.92 5.06 -8.02
N ALA A 58 -2.27 5.19 -9.17
CA ALA A 58 -2.94 5.10 -10.48
C ALA A 58 -3.55 3.71 -10.74
N LYS A 59 -2.89 2.63 -10.28
CA LYS A 59 -3.36 1.25 -10.45
C LYS A 59 -4.60 0.95 -9.60
N TYR A 60 -4.76 1.61 -8.46
CA TYR A 60 -5.84 1.36 -7.50
C TYR A 60 -6.73 2.59 -7.24
N ALA A 61 -6.74 3.56 -8.14
CA ALA A 61 -7.72 4.64 -8.15
C ALA A 61 -9.12 4.13 -8.50
#